data_AF-A0A964Q6F2-F1
#
_entry.id   AF-A0A964Q6F2-F1
#
_cell.length_a   1.000
_cell.length_b   1.000
_cell.length_c   1.000
_cell.angle_alpha   90.00
_cell.angle_beta   90.00
_cell.angle_gamma   90.00
#
_symmetry.space_group_name_H-M   'P 1'
#
loop_
_entity.id
_entity.type
_entity.pdbx_description
1 polymer ?
#
loop_
_entity_poly.entity_id
_entity_poly.type
_entity_poly.pdbx_seq_one_letter_code
_entity_poly.pdbx_strand_id
1 'polypeptide(L)'
;MIQIEVNNVVVELKPQERQTFAQLMSTMLPGLVSGKKIIELFCSIIAEGSKRGIETTNPTFQATLWAMYQIGVRGVRINKETNNADLKTEKSSNFDKQPFESHFTMGNISTGRAMVASMILFTNRNIRVNQVMQFVVPQTMELMKPTNEAVMKSRLAGEEIHITAARYFVRMIEAGHTMDSAEVRCALQVLADLSVAAFSYSVENKTINIEGFNEANACALAYMQGMDADQIAQMHSRAAKANARMRGVPTPPIAMARRRRS
;
A
#
# COMPACT_ATOMS: atom_id res chain seq x y z
N MET A 1 -16.96 0.76 -23.19
CA MET A 1 -15.99 1.87 -23.28
C MET A 1 -16.03 2.63 -21.97
N ILE A 2 -14.88 2.89 -21.34
CA ILE A 2 -14.81 3.56 -20.02
C ILE A 2 -14.41 5.01 -20.24
N GLN A 3 -15.10 5.95 -19.59
CA GLN A 3 -14.96 7.38 -19.83
C GLN A 3 -14.97 8.17 -18.52
N ILE A 4 -14.30 9.33 -18.52
CA ILE A 4 -14.32 10.33 -17.45
C ILE A 4 -14.49 11.72 -18.04
N GLU A 5 -15.16 12.61 -17.33
CA GLU A 5 -15.34 14.01 -17.75
C GLU A 5 -14.17 14.87 -17.23
N VAL A 6 -13.51 15.65 -18.08
CA VAL A 6 -12.48 16.61 -17.68
C VAL A 6 -12.84 17.98 -18.24
N ASN A 7 -13.09 18.97 -17.38
CA ASN A 7 -13.53 20.31 -17.77
C ASN A 7 -14.73 20.29 -18.75
N ASN A 8 -15.73 19.45 -18.45
CA ASN A 8 -16.92 19.20 -19.28
C ASN A 8 -16.64 18.54 -20.65
N VAL A 9 -15.43 18.04 -20.89
CA VAL A 9 -15.07 17.25 -22.07
C VAL A 9 -15.02 15.78 -21.71
N VAL A 10 -15.69 14.93 -22.48
CA VAL A 10 -15.64 13.47 -22.29
C VAL A 10 -14.29 12.95 -22.79
N VAL A 11 -13.56 12.27 -21.91
CA VAL A 11 -12.28 11.62 -22.21
C VAL A 11 -12.46 10.11 -22.15
N GLU A 12 -12.18 9.43 -23.25
CA GLU A 12 -12.08 7.97 -23.26
C GLU A 12 -10.81 7.51 -22.55
N LEU A 13 -10.96 6.54 -21.65
CA LEU A 13 -9.84 5.96 -20.91
C LEU A 13 -9.25 4.78 -21.68
N LYS A 14 -8.02 4.95 -22.15
CA LYS A 14 -7.27 3.94 -22.91
C LYS A 14 -6.42 3.09 -21.98
N PRO A 15 -6.32 1.76 -22.17
CA PRO A 15 -5.43 0.90 -21.38
C PRO A 15 -4.02 1.49 -21.27
N GLN A 16 -3.42 1.40 -20.08
CA GLN A 16 -2.07 1.91 -19.83
C GLN A 16 -1.17 0.76 -19.36
N GLU A 17 0.12 0.86 -19.68
CA GLU A 17 1.10 -0.12 -19.25
C GLU A 17 1.36 -0.03 -17.74
N ARG A 18 1.70 -1.17 -17.13
CA ARG A 18 2.08 -1.25 -15.72
C ARG A 18 3.17 -0.25 -15.35
N GLN A 19 4.15 -0.05 -16.25
CA GLN A 19 5.27 0.86 -16.01
C GLN A 19 4.82 2.32 -15.86
N THR A 20 3.79 2.75 -16.59
CA THR A 20 3.23 4.10 -16.49
C THR A 20 2.65 4.36 -15.11
N PHE A 21 1.91 3.39 -14.56
CA PHE A 21 1.38 3.49 -13.19
C PHE A 21 2.48 3.45 -12.13
N ALA A 22 3.52 2.64 -12.33
CA ALA A 22 4.68 2.60 -11.43
C ALA A 22 5.42 3.94 -11.39
N GLN A 23 5.60 4.60 -12.55
CA GLN A 23 6.17 5.94 -12.62
C GLN A 23 5.28 6.97 -11.91
N LEU A 24 3.96 6.93 -12.15
CA LEU A 24 3.00 7.78 -11.46
C LEU A 24 3.10 7.66 -9.93
N MET A 25 3.20 6.43 -9.42
CA MET A 25 3.38 6.16 -7.99
C MET A 25 4.69 6.77 -7.46
N SER A 26 5.81 6.57 -8.16
CA SER A 26 7.11 7.14 -7.79
C SER A 26 7.08 8.67 -7.71
N THR A 27 6.37 9.34 -8.62
CA THR A 27 6.20 10.82 -8.58
C THR A 27 5.38 11.29 -7.38
N MET A 28 4.39 10.51 -6.95
CA MET A 28 3.53 10.85 -5.81
C MET A 28 4.14 10.52 -4.45
N LEU A 29 5.11 9.59 -4.39
CA LEU A 29 5.66 9.08 -3.15
C LEU A 29 6.17 10.17 -2.17
N PRO A 30 6.92 11.21 -2.61
CA PRO A 30 7.33 12.29 -1.70
C PRO A 30 6.14 13.06 -1.10
N GLY A 31 5.07 13.25 -1.88
CA GLY A 31 3.82 13.86 -1.42
C GLY A 31 3.12 13.02 -0.35
N LEU A 32 3.11 11.70 -0.50
CA LEU A 32 2.53 10.78 0.48
C LEU A 32 3.35 10.75 1.78
N VAL A 33 4.68 10.74 1.69
CA VAL A 33 5.58 10.82 2.86
C VAL A 33 5.31 12.08 3.68
N SER A 34 4.99 13.19 3.01
CA SER A 34 4.63 14.47 3.63
C SER A 34 3.17 14.56 4.11
N GLY A 35 2.40 13.46 4.02
CA GLY A 35 1.05 13.36 4.54
C GLY A 35 -0.06 13.83 3.60
N LYS A 36 0.24 14.16 2.33
CA LYS A 36 -0.80 14.47 1.34
C LYS A 36 -1.63 13.24 1.02
N LYS A 37 -2.93 13.43 0.79
CA LYS A 37 -3.80 12.33 0.37
C LYS A 37 -3.58 12.00 -1.10
N ILE A 38 -3.73 10.74 -1.48
CA ILE A 38 -3.55 10.29 -2.87
C ILE A 38 -4.44 11.07 -3.86
N ILE A 39 -5.67 11.40 -3.46
CA ILE A 39 -6.60 12.17 -4.30
C ILE A 39 -6.10 13.60 -4.56
N GLU A 40 -5.49 14.25 -3.57
CA GLU A 40 -4.93 15.60 -3.69
C GLU A 40 -3.75 15.59 -4.68
N LEU A 41 -2.95 14.52 -4.65
CA LEU A 41 -1.83 14.33 -5.57
C LEU A 41 -2.31 14.09 -7.00
N PHE A 42 -3.33 13.26 -7.20
CA PHE A 42 -3.96 13.11 -8.52
C PHE A 42 -4.52 14.43 -9.05
N CYS A 43 -5.21 15.21 -8.21
CA CYS A 43 -5.73 16.52 -8.59
C CYS A 43 -4.61 17.47 -9.01
N SER A 44 -3.50 17.48 -8.26
CA SER A 44 -2.33 18.30 -8.55
C SER A 44 -1.70 17.95 -9.90
N ILE A 45 -1.58 16.65 -10.20
CA ILE A 45 -1.04 16.16 -11.49
C ILE A 45 -1.93 16.58 -12.66
N ILE A 46 -3.25 16.41 -12.52
CA ILE A 46 -4.22 16.78 -13.56
C ILE A 46 -4.25 18.30 -13.77
N ALA A 47 -4.26 19.08 -12.68
CA ALA A 47 -4.24 20.54 -12.73
C ALA A 47 -2.97 21.08 -13.42
N GLU A 48 -1.80 20.60 -13.01
CA GLU A 48 -0.52 21.00 -13.60
C GLU A 48 -0.41 20.56 -15.08
N GLY A 49 -0.85 19.35 -15.39
CA GLY A 49 -0.90 18.86 -16.76
C GLY A 49 -1.78 19.73 -17.65
N SER A 50 -2.97 20.11 -17.18
CA SER A 50 -3.87 21.00 -17.90
C SER A 50 -3.28 22.39 -18.09
N LYS A 51 -2.61 22.95 -17.06
CA LYS A 51 -1.95 24.26 -17.14
C LYS A 51 -0.83 24.27 -18.18
N ARG A 52 -0.08 23.17 -18.30
CA ARG A 52 0.99 23.00 -19.29
C ARG A 52 0.49 22.61 -20.69
N GLY A 53 -0.82 22.47 -20.88
CA GLY A 53 -1.39 22.02 -22.15
C GLY A 53 -1.04 20.57 -22.50
N ILE A 54 -0.75 19.72 -21.50
CA ILE A 54 -0.53 18.29 -21.72
C ILE A 54 -1.84 17.68 -22.23
N GLU A 55 -1.75 16.99 -23.37
CA GLU A 55 -2.90 16.30 -23.94
C GLU A 55 -3.43 15.20 -23.02
N THR A 56 -4.75 15.01 -23.01
CA THR A 56 -5.39 13.94 -22.22
C THR A 56 -5.02 12.55 -22.69
N THR A 57 -4.38 12.40 -23.85
CA THR A 57 -3.81 11.16 -24.40
C THR A 57 -2.46 10.80 -23.79
N ASN A 58 -1.81 11.73 -23.07
CA ASN A 58 -0.53 11.50 -22.41
C ASN A 58 -0.63 10.33 -21.42
N PRO A 59 0.34 9.38 -21.41
CA PRO A 59 0.26 8.19 -20.56
C PRO A 59 0.08 8.49 -19.07
N THR A 60 0.82 9.44 -18.51
CA THR A 60 0.73 9.80 -17.08
C THR A 60 -0.62 10.45 -16.77
N PHE A 61 -1.12 11.29 -17.68
CA PHE A 61 -2.45 11.90 -17.56
C PHE A 61 -3.55 10.83 -17.59
N GLN A 62 -3.50 9.91 -18.56
CA GLN A 62 -4.41 8.76 -18.67
C GLN A 62 -4.36 7.85 -17.45
N ALA A 63 -3.16 7.51 -16.96
CA ALA A 63 -2.99 6.69 -15.77
C ALA A 63 -3.61 7.36 -14.52
N THR A 64 -3.46 8.68 -14.40
CA THR A 64 -4.06 9.46 -13.30
C THR A 64 -5.59 9.45 -13.39
N LEU A 65 -6.14 9.68 -14.59
CA LEU A 65 -7.58 9.62 -14.82
C LEU A 65 -8.14 8.21 -14.58
N TRP A 66 -7.43 7.16 -14.98
CA TRP A 66 -7.78 5.78 -14.65
C TRP A 66 -7.81 5.52 -13.15
N ALA A 67 -6.80 6.02 -12.43
CA ALA A 67 -6.73 5.86 -10.99
C ALA A 67 -7.91 6.54 -10.29
N MET A 68 -8.20 7.79 -10.68
CA MET A 68 -9.37 8.54 -10.25
C MET A 68 -10.68 7.80 -10.58
N TYR A 69 -10.80 7.24 -11.78
CA TYR A 69 -12.00 6.49 -12.17
C TYR A 69 -12.24 5.26 -11.29
N GLN A 70 -11.19 4.49 -10.96
CA GLN A 70 -11.36 3.29 -10.10
C GLN A 70 -11.88 3.66 -8.70
N ILE A 71 -11.44 4.79 -8.14
CA ILE A 71 -11.90 5.27 -6.82
C ILE A 71 -13.24 6.04 -6.88
N GLY A 72 -13.97 5.96 -7.99
CA GLY A 72 -15.33 6.51 -8.10
C GLY A 72 -15.40 7.95 -8.61
N VAL A 73 -14.29 8.55 -9.04
CA VAL A 73 -14.36 9.84 -9.74
C VAL A 73 -14.93 9.63 -11.14
N ARG A 74 -15.86 10.48 -11.54
CA ARG A 74 -16.49 10.48 -12.87
C ARG A 74 -16.30 11.79 -13.62
N GLY A 75 -15.94 12.84 -12.90
CA GLY A 75 -15.57 14.11 -13.51
C GLY A 75 -14.57 14.89 -12.68
N VAL A 76 -13.72 15.65 -13.36
CA VAL A 76 -12.75 16.56 -12.77
C VAL A 76 -12.90 17.92 -13.43
N ARG A 77 -13.10 18.97 -12.63
CA ARG A 77 -13.08 20.36 -13.09
C ARG A 77 -11.90 21.07 -12.47
N ILE A 78 -11.00 21.56 -13.30
CA ILE A 78 -9.77 22.20 -12.88
C ILE A 78 -10.03 23.70 -12.84
N ASN A 79 -9.89 24.29 -11.66
CA ASN A 79 -9.90 25.74 -11.52
C ASN A 79 -8.50 26.27 -11.83
N LYS A 80 -8.36 26.92 -13.00
CA LYS A 80 -7.08 27.47 -13.50
C LYS A 80 -6.54 28.63 -12.67
N GLU A 81 -7.39 29.31 -11.89
CA GLU A 81 -7.00 30.46 -11.08
C GLU A 81 -6.47 30.04 -9.71
N THR A 82 -7.06 28.99 -9.12
CA THR A 82 -6.72 28.55 -7.75
C THR A 82 -5.84 27.30 -7.72
N ASN A 83 -5.55 26.68 -8.88
CA ASN A 83 -4.90 25.36 -8.99
C ASN A 83 -5.62 24.25 -8.20
N ASN A 84 -6.90 24.43 -7.89
CA ASN A 84 -7.72 23.42 -7.23
C ASN A 84 -8.50 22.62 -8.28
N ALA A 85 -8.94 21.41 -7.91
CA ALA A 85 -9.82 20.60 -8.74
C ALA A 85 -11.09 20.23 -7.98
N ASP A 86 -12.24 20.51 -8.59
CA ASP A 86 -13.54 20.03 -8.13
C ASP A 86 -13.79 18.65 -8.72
N LEU A 87 -14.20 17.70 -7.87
CA LEU A 87 -14.42 16.32 -8.26
C LEU A 87 -15.91 16.00 -8.26
N LYS A 88 -16.38 15.43 -9.38
CA LYS A 88 -17.66 14.74 -9.45
C LYS A 88 -17.42 13.27 -9.11
N THR A 89 -17.84 12.87 -7.92
CA THR A 89 -17.65 11.52 -7.39
C THR A 89 -18.97 10.75 -7.32
N GLU A 90 -18.90 9.44 -7.47
CA GLU A 90 -19.97 8.53 -7.11
C GLU A 90 -19.86 8.15 -5.63
N LYS A 91 -21.00 7.95 -4.96
CA LYS A 91 -21.05 7.54 -3.54
C LYS A 91 -20.42 6.17 -3.26
N SER A 92 -20.30 5.31 -4.28
CA SER A 92 -19.75 3.97 -4.15
C SER A 92 -19.07 3.59 -5.45
N SER A 93 -17.76 3.37 -5.38
CA SER A 93 -16.96 3.00 -6.54
C SER A 93 -17.07 1.50 -6.82
N ASN A 94 -16.76 1.06 -8.04
CA ASN A 94 -16.60 -0.37 -8.31
C ASN A 94 -15.46 -0.99 -7.51
N PHE A 95 -14.53 -0.17 -7.01
CA PHE A 95 -13.46 -0.62 -6.12
C PHE A 95 -14.00 -1.11 -4.78
N ASP A 96 -15.03 -0.48 -4.23
CA ASP A 96 -15.61 -0.79 -2.91
C ASP A 96 -16.63 -1.95 -2.94
N LYS A 97 -17.20 -2.25 -4.11
CA LYS A 97 -18.34 -3.18 -4.25
C LYS A 97 -17.94 -4.65 -4.40
N GLN A 98 -16.66 -4.95 -4.55
CA GLN A 98 -16.17 -6.29 -4.84
C GLN A 98 -15.06 -6.72 -3.89
N PRO A 99 -14.94 -8.04 -3.60
CA PRO A 99 -13.80 -8.56 -2.86
C PRO A 99 -12.47 -8.11 -3.48
N PHE A 100 -11.48 -7.75 -2.66
CA PHE A 100 -10.29 -7.06 -3.14
C PHE A 100 -9.50 -7.90 -4.17
N GLU A 101 -9.48 -9.22 -4.02
CA GLU A 101 -8.83 -10.16 -4.93
C GLU A 101 -9.38 -10.09 -6.36
N SER A 102 -10.64 -9.69 -6.55
CA SER A 102 -11.26 -9.54 -7.88
C SER A 102 -10.65 -8.41 -8.72
N HIS A 103 -9.82 -7.54 -8.10
CA HIS A 103 -9.04 -6.54 -8.82
C HIS A 103 -7.85 -7.14 -9.59
N PHE A 104 -7.46 -8.39 -9.33
CA PHE A 104 -6.27 -9.03 -9.90
C PHE A 104 -6.57 -10.10 -10.97
N THR A 105 -7.63 -9.89 -11.77
CA THR A 105 -7.90 -10.74 -12.94
C THR A 105 -6.91 -10.47 -14.07
N MET A 106 -6.75 -11.42 -15.00
CA MET A 106 -5.88 -11.26 -16.18
C MET A 106 -6.17 -9.96 -16.96
N GLY A 107 -7.45 -9.60 -17.13
CA GLY A 107 -7.86 -8.37 -17.81
C GLY A 107 -7.53 -7.09 -17.03
N ASN A 108 -7.62 -7.10 -15.71
CA ASN A 108 -7.26 -5.95 -14.88
C ASN A 108 -5.73 -5.79 -14.76
N ILE A 109 -4.99 -6.90 -14.79
CA ILE A 109 -3.52 -6.91 -14.85
C ILE A 109 -3.04 -6.30 -16.17
N SER A 110 -3.60 -6.73 -17.30
CA SER A 110 -3.18 -6.26 -18.64
C SER A 110 -3.51 -4.80 -18.91
N THR A 111 -4.56 -4.26 -18.28
CA THR A 111 -4.99 -2.86 -18.43
C THR A 111 -4.40 -1.93 -17.37
N GLY A 112 -3.61 -2.45 -16.43
CA GLY A 112 -3.01 -1.72 -15.32
C GLY A 112 -3.98 -1.32 -14.19
N ARG A 113 -5.25 -1.73 -14.27
CA ARG A 113 -6.25 -1.54 -13.20
C ARG A 113 -5.84 -2.22 -11.89
N ALA A 114 -5.18 -3.37 -11.97
CA ALA A 114 -4.61 -4.04 -10.80
C ALA A 114 -3.56 -3.17 -10.08
N MET A 115 -2.78 -2.38 -10.83
CA MET A 115 -1.80 -1.46 -10.24
C MET A 115 -2.48 -0.32 -9.48
N VAL A 116 -3.56 0.24 -10.03
CA VAL A 116 -4.36 1.23 -9.32
C VAL A 116 -4.88 0.67 -8.00
N ALA A 117 -5.41 -0.55 -8.01
CA ALA A 117 -5.89 -1.21 -6.81
C ALA A 117 -4.79 -1.39 -5.76
N SER A 118 -3.60 -1.86 -6.19
CA SER A 118 -2.43 -1.95 -5.32
C SER A 118 -2.00 -0.60 -4.76
N MET A 119 -1.98 0.47 -5.56
CA MET A 119 -1.61 1.81 -5.12
C MET A 119 -2.57 2.36 -4.06
N ILE A 120 -3.89 2.23 -4.28
CA ILE A 120 -4.90 2.69 -3.33
C ILE A 120 -4.74 1.94 -2.01
N LEU A 121 -4.56 0.62 -2.06
CA LEU A 121 -4.35 -0.16 -0.85
C LEU A 121 -3.07 0.27 -0.15
N PHE A 122 -1.95 0.32 -0.87
CA PHE A 122 -0.62 0.62 -0.33
C PHE A 122 -0.56 1.97 0.40
N THR A 123 -1.31 2.96 -0.10
CA THR A 123 -1.39 4.31 0.47
C THR A 123 -2.40 4.45 1.61
N ASN A 124 -3.26 3.45 1.85
CA ASN A 124 -4.27 3.47 2.91
C ASN A 124 -4.09 2.33 3.94
N ARG A 125 -2.90 1.72 4.00
CA ARG A 125 -2.65 0.59 4.90
C ARG A 125 -2.64 1.04 6.36
N ASN A 126 -3.20 0.18 7.19
CA ASN A 126 -3.13 0.32 8.64
C ASN A 126 -2.71 -1.02 9.25
N ILE A 127 -1.99 -0.95 10.38
CA ILE A 127 -1.61 -2.10 11.19
C ILE A 127 -2.09 -1.86 12.62
N ARG A 128 -2.70 -2.86 13.26
CA ARG A 128 -3.02 -2.81 14.68
C ARG A 128 -1.80 -3.22 15.51
N VAL A 129 -1.26 -2.29 16.30
CA VAL A 129 -0.10 -2.50 17.17
C VAL A 129 -0.55 -2.32 18.62
N ASN A 130 -0.46 -3.36 19.45
CA ASN A 130 -0.95 -3.32 20.85
C ASN A 130 -2.37 -2.74 20.97
N GLN A 131 -3.30 -3.21 20.13
CA GLN A 131 -4.69 -2.75 20.04
C GLN A 131 -4.89 -1.33 19.48
N VAL A 132 -3.83 -0.59 19.14
CA VAL A 132 -3.94 0.74 18.54
C VAL A 132 -3.74 0.64 17.03
N MET A 133 -4.65 1.23 16.25
CA MET A 133 -4.51 1.32 14.80
C MET A 133 -3.43 2.35 14.43
N GLN A 134 -2.43 1.91 13.67
CA GLN A 134 -1.32 2.71 13.19
C GLN A 134 -1.40 2.83 11.67
N PHE A 135 -1.38 4.06 11.18
CA PHE A 135 -1.34 4.33 9.74
C PHE A 135 0.07 4.06 9.20
N VAL A 136 0.17 3.31 8.11
CA VAL A 136 1.45 2.99 7.48
C VAL A 136 1.71 3.99 6.37
N VAL A 137 2.58 4.95 6.63
CA VAL A 137 3.01 5.93 5.63
C VAL A 137 4.04 5.27 4.69
N PRO A 138 3.81 5.22 3.38
CA PRO A 138 4.82 4.82 2.41
C PRO A 138 6.12 5.63 2.54
N GLN A 139 7.25 4.95 2.60
CA GLN A 139 8.60 5.47 2.72
C GLN A 139 9.35 5.32 1.40
N THR A 140 10.35 6.18 1.18
CA THR A 140 11.20 6.12 -0.01
C THR A 140 12.13 4.91 0.03
N MET A 141 12.61 4.47 -1.15
CA MET A 141 13.59 3.38 -1.23
C MET A 141 14.88 3.68 -0.46
N GLU A 142 15.31 4.95 -0.46
CA GLU A 142 16.47 5.42 0.28
C GLU A 142 16.34 5.16 1.79
N LEU A 143 15.16 5.46 2.36
CA LEU A 143 14.87 5.22 3.78
C LEU A 143 14.65 3.74 4.09
N MET A 144 14.05 2.99 3.16
CA MET A 144 13.71 1.58 3.38
C MET A 144 14.91 0.63 3.26
N LYS A 145 15.90 0.95 2.41
CA LYS A 145 17.02 0.04 2.14
C LYS A 145 17.82 -0.34 3.40
N PRO A 146 18.26 0.61 4.26
CA PRO A 146 18.97 0.27 5.50
C PRO A 146 18.12 -0.58 6.45
N THR A 147 16.83 -0.28 6.59
CA THR A 147 15.91 -1.04 7.44
C THR A 147 15.73 -2.48 6.95
N ASN A 148 15.48 -2.66 5.64
CA ASN A 148 15.36 -3.99 5.04
C ASN A 148 16.63 -4.83 5.23
N GLU A 149 17.81 -4.25 5.00
CA GLU A 149 19.07 -4.94 5.23
C GLU A 149 19.24 -5.32 6.72
N ALA A 150 18.88 -4.42 7.63
CA ALA A 150 19.01 -4.67 9.06
C ALA A 150 18.06 -5.79 9.55
N VAL A 151 16.82 -5.81 9.06
CA VAL A 151 15.85 -6.89 9.32
C VAL A 151 16.42 -8.21 8.82
N MET A 152 16.85 -8.28 7.57
CA MET A 152 17.40 -9.51 6.98
C MET A 152 18.64 -10.02 7.72
N LYS A 153 19.58 -9.13 8.09
CA LYS A 153 20.78 -9.48 8.87
C LYS A 153 20.47 -9.91 10.31
N SER A 154 19.29 -9.57 10.84
CA SER A 154 18.90 -9.89 12.22
C SER A 154 18.15 -11.21 12.37
N ARG A 155 17.76 -11.84 11.24
CA ARG A 155 16.99 -13.09 11.20
C ARG A 155 17.73 -14.22 11.91
N LEU A 156 17.05 -14.90 12.83
CA LEU A 156 17.57 -16.09 13.49
C LEU A 156 17.29 -17.35 12.65
N ALA A 157 18.10 -18.38 12.86
CA ALA A 157 17.91 -19.67 12.17
C ALA A 157 16.52 -20.25 12.50
N GLY A 158 15.76 -20.59 11.45
CA GLY A 158 14.39 -21.10 11.59
C GLY A 158 13.31 -20.05 11.92
N GLU A 159 13.68 -18.77 12.10
CA GLU A 159 12.72 -17.70 12.40
C GLU A 159 11.98 -17.26 11.13
N GLU A 160 10.67 -17.06 11.23
CA GLU A 160 9.87 -16.49 10.15
C GLU A 160 10.17 -14.99 10.01
N ILE A 161 10.17 -14.49 8.77
CA ILE A 161 10.65 -13.13 8.48
C ILE A 161 9.77 -12.05 9.13
N HIS A 162 8.47 -12.28 9.27
CA HIS A 162 7.56 -11.32 9.91
C HIS A 162 7.80 -11.24 11.44
N ILE A 163 8.25 -12.32 12.08
CA ILE A 163 8.71 -12.30 13.48
C ILE A 163 10.01 -11.51 13.60
N THR A 164 10.93 -11.71 12.65
CA THR A 164 12.18 -10.92 12.59
C THR A 164 11.88 -9.42 12.45
N ALA A 165 10.96 -9.05 11.56
CA ALA A 165 10.55 -7.67 11.36
C ALA A 165 9.85 -7.08 12.61
N ALA A 166 8.99 -7.84 13.27
CA ALA A 166 8.34 -7.40 14.51
C ALA A 166 9.37 -7.20 15.63
N ARG A 167 10.34 -8.10 15.76
CA ARG A 167 11.45 -7.97 16.72
C ARG A 167 12.32 -6.75 16.43
N TYR A 168 12.58 -6.45 15.16
CA TYR A 168 13.27 -5.24 14.77
C TYR A 168 12.47 -3.97 15.14
N PHE A 169 11.15 -3.96 14.88
CA PHE A 169 10.26 -2.87 15.31
C PHE A 169 10.33 -2.65 16.82
N VAL A 170 10.17 -3.71 17.63
CA VAL A 170 10.21 -3.61 19.10
C VAL A 170 11.56 -3.07 19.58
N ARG A 171 12.66 -3.47 18.95
CA ARG A 171 13.99 -2.93 19.26
C ARG A 171 14.08 -1.42 19.05
N MET A 172 13.40 -0.86 18.05
CA MET A 172 13.37 0.61 17.86
C MET A 172 12.59 1.29 18.99
N ILE A 173 11.47 0.71 19.42
CA ILE A 173 10.71 1.20 20.58
C ILE A 173 11.55 1.12 21.86
N GLU A 174 12.23 0.00 22.11
CA GLU A 174 13.13 -0.17 23.28
C GLU A 174 14.30 0.83 23.27
N ALA A 175 14.75 1.26 22.10
CA ALA A 175 15.78 2.28 21.94
C ALA A 175 15.26 3.71 22.15
N GLY A 176 13.96 3.88 22.45
CA GLY A 176 13.34 5.17 22.74
C GLY A 176 12.79 5.91 21.52
N HIS A 177 12.75 5.28 20.34
CA HIS A 177 12.13 5.89 19.17
C HIS A 177 10.59 5.92 19.31
N THR A 178 10.00 7.02 18.87
CA THR A 178 8.54 7.20 18.85
C THR A 178 7.93 6.63 17.57
N MET A 179 6.61 6.45 17.54
CA MET A 179 5.88 6.02 16.33
C MET A 179 6.07 6.97 15.13
N ASP A 180 6.43 8.23 15.39
CA ASP A 180 6.70 9.23 14.35
C ASP A 180 8.15 9.25 13.85
N SER A 181 9.04 8.51 14.50
CA SER A 181 10.44 8.42 14.09
C SER A 181 10.57 7.68 12.75
N ALA A 182 11.50 8.12 11.90
CA ALA A 182 11.70 7.54 10.57
C ALA A 182 11.99 6.03 10.65
N GLU A 183 12.77 5.60 11.65
CA GLU A 183 13.13 4.21 11.89
C GLU A 183 11.91 3.33 12.19
N VAL A 184 10.99 3.84 13.02
CA VAL A 184 9.77 3.13 13.41
C VAL A 184 8.79 3.09 12.24
N ARG A 185 8.66 4.19 11.49
CA ARG A 185 7.84 4.23 10.27
C ARG A 185 8.33 3.24 9.20
N CYS A 186 9.64 3.18 8.96
CA CYS A 186 10.23 2.18 8.07
C CYS A 186 10.00 0.75 8.58
N ALA A 187 10.21 0.49 9.87
CA ALA A 187 9.96 -0.84 10.46
C ALA A 187 8.50 -1.26 10.34
N LEU A 188 7.56 -0.32 10.56
CA LEU A 188 6.13 -0.54 10.40
C LEU A 188 5.78 -0.83 8.93
N GLN A 189 6.41 -0.13 7.98
CA GLN A 189 6.25 -0.44 6.57
C GLN A 189 6.77 -1.83 6.22
N VAL A 190 7.92 -2.28 6.76
CA VAL A 190 8.41 -3.65 6.50
C VAL A 190 7.37 -4.68 6.96
N LEU A 191 6.78 -4.50 8.15
CA LEU A 191 5.70 -5.36 8.63
C LEU A 191 4.49 -5.35 7.69
N ALA A 192 4.12 -4.17 7.19
CA ALA A 192 3.07 -4.04 6.19
C ALA A 192 3.44 -4.76 4.89
N ASP A 193 4.67 -4.64 4.41
CA ASP A 193 5.16 -5.28 3.19
C ASP A 193 5.27 -6.82 3.34
N LEU A 194 5.25 -7.31 4.59
CA LEU A 194 5.09 -8.73 4.93
C LEU A 194 3.63 -9.11 5.22
N SER A 195 2.69 -8.24 4.86
CA SER A 195 1.25 -8.41 5.03
C SER A 195 0.77 -8.58 6.47
N VAL A 196 1.53 -8.19 7.49
CA VAL A 196 1.07 -8.22 8.88
C VAL A 196 -0.08 -7.20 9.05
N ALA A 197 -1.23 -7.66 9.53
CA ALA A 197 -2.38 -6.79 9.83
C ALA A 197 -2.39 -6.34 11.29
N ALA A 198 -1.96 -7.21 12.19
CA ALA A 198 -1.98 -6.96 13.62
C ALA A 198 -0.88 -7.72 14.33
N PHE A 199 -0.27 -7.08 15.31
CA PHE A 199 0.62 -7.75 16.26
C PHE A 199 0.59 -7.04 17.61
N SER A 200 0.92 -7.79 18.66
CA SER A 200 1.16 -7.27 19.99
C SER A 200 2.55 -7.64 20.47
N TYR A 201 3.07 -6.83 21.39
CA TYR A 201 4.35 -7.08 22.04
C TYR A 201 4.32 -6.61 23.49
N SER A 202 5.11 -7.27 24.32
CA SER A 202 5.44 -6.84 25.68
C SER A 202 6.95 -6.74 25.80
N VAL A 203 7.43 -5.52 26.07
CA VAL A 203 8.85 -5.25 26.33
C VAL A 203 9.29 -5.95 27.62
N GLU A 204 8.48 -5.85 28.67
CA GLU A 204 8.73 -6.46 29.97
C GLU A 204 8.81 -7.99 29.86
N ASN A 205 7.78 -8.62 29.27
CA ASN A 205 7.72 -10.08 29.15
C ASN A 205 8.54 -10.62 27.98
N LYS A 206 9.16 -9.73 27.20
CA LYS A 206 9.93 -10.05 25.99
C LYS A 206 9.19 -10.96 25.02
N THR A 207 7.94 -10.62 24.72
CA THR A 207 7.08 -11.43 23.85
C THR A 207 6.58 -10.64 22.67
N ILE A 208 6.39 -11.34 21.55
CA ILE A 208 5.74 -10.85 20.33
C ILE A 208 4.66 -11.86 19.95
N ASN A 209 3.50 -11.37 19.56
CA ASN A 209 2.42 -12.19 19.05
C ASN A 209 1.90 -11.59 17.73
N ILE A 210 1.85 -12.40 16.68
CA ILE A 210 1.24 -12.01 15.40
C ILE A 210 -0.23 -12.41 15.47
N GLU A 211 -1.10 -11.44 15.29
CA GLU A 211 -2.55 -11.61 15.49
C GLU A 211 -3.32 -11.76 14.17
N GLY A 212 -2.67 -11.45 13.04
CA GLY A 212 -3.28 -11.65 11.73
C GLY A 212 -2.51 -11.02 10.59
N PHE A 213 -2.93 -11.40 9.39
CA PHE A 213 -2.42 -10.93 8.10
C PHE A 213 -3.52 -10.22 7.32
N ASN A 214 -3.12 -9.24 6.51
CA ASN A 214 -4.01 -8.50 5.63
C ASN A 214 -4.05 -9.20 4.26
N GLU A 215 -5.15 -9.88 3.98
CA GLU A 215 -5.34 -10.69 2.77
C GLU A 215 -5.28 -9.84 1.49
N ALA A 216 -5.90 -8.65 1.51
CA ALA A 216 -5.83 -7.70 0.40
C ALA A 216 -4.38 -7.25 0.12
N ASN A 217 -3.61 -7.00 1.16
CA ASN A 217 -2.22 -6.58 1.04
C ASN A 217 -1.34 -7.71 0.49
N ALA A 218 -1.59 -8.96 0.88
CA ALA A 218 -0.91 -10.11 0.30
C ALA A 218 -1.14 -10.19 -1.21
N CYS A 219 -2.37 -9.96 -1.70
CA CYS A 219 -2.65 -9.89 -3.13
C CYS A 219 -1.93 -8.75 -3.84
N ALA A 220 -2.00 -7.54 -3.27
CA ALA A 220 -1.39 -6.36 -3.85
C ALA A 220 0.14 -6.50 -3.96
N LEU A 221 0.79 -7.05 -2.93
CA LEU A 221 2.23 -7.29 -2.90
C LEU A 221 2.65 -8.39 -3.87
N ALA A 222 1.88 -9.49 -3.95
CA ALA A 222 2.10 -10.54 -4.95
C ALA A 222 2.07 -9.96 -6.38
N TYR A 223 1.07 -9.13 -6.68
CA TYR A 223 1.00 -8.43 -7.96
C TYR A 223 2.21 -7.51 -8.18
N MET A 224 2.60 -6.72 -7.19
CA MET A 224 3.77 -5.84 -7.29
C MET A 224 5.08 -6.61 -7.49
N GLN A 225 5.17 -7.86 -7.02
CA GLN A 225 6.29 -8.77 -7.27
C GLN A 225 6.24 -9.44 -8.66
N GLY A 226 5.20 -9.18 -9.45
CA GLY A 226 5.07 -9.70 -10.82
C GLY A 226 4.42 -11.08 -10.90
N MET A 227 3.72 -11.51 -9.86
CA MET A 227 2.93 -12.75 -9.91
C MET A 227 1.73 -12.61 -10.84
N ASP A 228 1.33 -13.72 -11.46
CA ASP A 228 0.12 -13.81 -12.28
C ASP A 228 -1.17 -13.96 -11.43
N ALA A 229 -2.33 -13.96 -12.08
CA ALA A 229 -3.63 -14.02 -11.40
C ALA A 229 -3.80 -15.29 -10.53
N ASP A 230 -3.33 -16.44 -10.99
CA ASP A 230 -3.46 -17.70 -10.27
C ASP A 230 -2.54 -17.73 -9.05
N GLN A 231 -1.31 -17.25 -9.19
CA GLN A 231 -0.35 -17.09 -8.10
C GLN A 231 -0.86 -16.09 -7.05
N ILE A 232 -1.48 -14.98 -7.46
CA ILE A 232 -2.11 -14.02 -6.55
C ILE A 232 -3.26 -14.66 -5.77
N ALA A 233 -4.12 -15.44 -6.44
CA ALA A 233 -5.21 -16.17 -5.77
C ALA A 233 -4.68 -17.21 -4.76
N GLN A 234 -3.57 -17.88 -5.07
CA GLN A 234 -2.89 -18.77 -4.12
C GLN A 234 -2.36 -18.01 -2.90
N MET A 235 -1.78 -16.82 -3.09
CA MET A 235 -1.32 -15.98 -2.00
C MET A 235 -2.47 -15.50 -1.10
N HIS A 236 -3.60 -15.12 -1.69
CA HIS A 236 -4.83 -14.83 -0.95
C HIS A 236 -5.24 -16.02 -0.06
N SER A 237 -5.33 -17.22 -0.64
CA SER A 237 -5.71 -18.44 0.09
C SER A 237 -4.75 -18.76 1.23
N ARG A 238 -3.43 -18.54 1.05
CA ARG A 238 -2.44 -18.73 2.11
C ARG A 238 -2.64 -17.77 3.28
N ALA A 239 -2.86 -16.48 3.01
CA ALA A 239 -3.15 -15.49 4.04
C ALA A 239 -4.45 -15.80 4.80
N ALA A 240 -5.53 -16.15 4.07
CA ALA A 240 -6.80 -16.55 4.66
C ALA A 240 -6.68 -17.78 5.57
N LYS A 241 -5.92 -18.81 5.14
CA LYS A 241 -5.63 -19.99 5.95
C LYS A 241 -4.81 -19.66 7.20
N ALA A 242 -3.82 -18.77 7.10
CA ALA A 242 -3.04 -18.32 8.24
C ALA A 242 -3.94 -17.60 9.28
N ASN A 243 -4.80 -16.70 8.82
CA ASN A 243 -5.80 -16.04 9.66
C ASN A 243 -6.79 -17.01 10.31
N ALA A 244 -7.22 -18.05 9.59
CA ALA A 244 -8.11 -19.07 10.15
C ALA A 244 -7.45 -19.85 11.29
N ARG A 245 -6.16 -20.21 11.15
CA ARG A 245 -5.39 -20.89 12.20
C ARG A 245 -5.26 -20.02 13.45
N MET A 246 -4.98 -18.73 13.29
CA MET A 246 -4.84 -17.79 14.41
C MET A 246 -6.15 -17.55 15.17
N ARG A 247 -7.31 -17.67 14.50
CA ARG A 247 -8.63 -17.60 15.13
C ARG A 247 -9.01 -18.88 15.89
N GLY A 248 -8.55 -20.04 15.42
CA GLY A 248 -8.91 -21.34 15.99
C GLY A 248 -8.00 -21.82 17.14
N VAL A 249 -6.79 -21.26 17.25
CA VAL A 249 -5.81 -21.60 18.29
C VAL A 249 -5.09 -20.32 18.70
N PRO A 250 -5.06 -19.93 20.00
CA PRO A 250 -4.22 -18.84 20.45
C PRO A 250 -2.77 -19.12 20.04
N THR A 251 -2.20 -18.29 19.18
CA THR A 251 -0.79 -18.46 18.81
C THR A 251 0.02 -18.13 20.07
N PRO A 252 0.82 -19.07 20.61
CA PRO A 252 1.57 -18.80 21.82
C PRO A 252 2.56 -17.67 21.57
N PRO A 253 2.73 -16.72 22.50
CA PRO A 253 3.65 -15.62 22.33
C PRO A 253 5.07 -16.13 22.05
N ILE A 254 5.72 -15.56 21.05
CA ILE A 254 7.10 -15.92 20.70
C ILE A 254 8.03 -15.11 21.58
N ALA A 255 8.90 -15.81 22.31
CA ALA A 255 9.93 -15.17 23.13
C ALA A 255 10.94 -14.43 22.24
N MET A 256 11.24 -13.18 22.56
CA MET A 256 12.26 -12.39 21.88
C MET A 256 13.65 -12.94 22.25
N ALA A 257 14.22 -13.77 21.37
CA ALA A 257 15.56 -14.32 21.59
C ALA A 257 16.64 -13.21 21.54
N ARG A 258 17.57 -13.24 22.51
CA ARG A 258 18.76 -12.38 22.52
C ARG A 258 19.78 -12.91 21.51
N ARG A 259 20.36 -12.03 20.68
CA ARG A 259 21.67 -12.30 20.06
C ARG A 259 22.64 -12.59 21.21
N ARG A 260 23.21 -13.81 21.26
CA ARG A 260 24.43 -14.03 22.05
C ARG A 260 25.47 -13.06 21.50
N ARG A 261 25.95 -12.15 22.35
CA ARG A 261 27.15 -11.35 22.03
C ARG A 261 28.29 -12.36 21.92
N SER A 262 28.76 -12.59 20.69
CA SER A 262 30.10 -13.14 20.42
C SER A 262 31.11 -12.02 20.54
#